data_AF-A0A6G1K5P9-F1
#
_entry.id   AF-A0A6G1K5P9-F1
#
_cell.length_a   1.000
_cell.length_b   1.000
_cell.length_c   1.000
_cell.angle_alpha   90.00
_cell.angle_beta   90.00
_cell.angle_gamma   90.00
#
_symmetry.space_group_name_H-M   'P 1'
#
loop_
_entity.id
_entity.type
_entity.pdbx_description
1 polymer ?
#
loop_
_entity_poly.entity_id
_entity_poly.type
_entity_poly.pdbx_seq_one_letter_code
_entity_poly.pdbx_strand_id
1 'polypeptide(L)'
;MSTRAGSRAKASKKAPEKETPDATPTTPESAPSSNRGVKRSASSTPKSEGQADPVTPARPVKKSRTAKAPKTPTQTAEAKAEKEKLAQEKAEKAAQKAAAAAEKKAEREKAAAKKQEEREKVAAKKQKEKEKVAAKKQKEKQWKEDWKTWVSDNDADDARFTSDPDADETLTQTNCKTLYNLTPDELKTLAHDEAYNSHNIKTPSKLFKRDEVERLAFRKYAILSGAKHDDEDELLKQGKAAFAAKYGNIGEDR
;
A
#
# COMPACT_ATOMS: atom_id res chain seq x y z
N MET A 1 -72.50 -18.67 4.58
CA MET A 1 -72.37 -20.12 4.84
C MET A 1 -70.97 -20.52 4.36
N SER A 2 -69.90 -20.30 5.13
CA SER A 2 -69.41 -21.11 6.26
C SER A 2 -69.24 -22.58 5.92
N THR A 3 -68.05 -22.97 5.45
CA THR A 3 -67.39 -24.22 5.85
C THR A 3 -65.87 -24.03 5.87
N ARG A 4 -65.34 -24.36 7.04
CA ARG A 4 -63.96 -24.35 7.54
C ARG A 4 -63.34 -25.74 7.31
N ALA A 5 -62.03 -25.82 7.51
CA ALA A 5 -61.17 -27.00 7.70
C ALA A 5 -60.44 -27.50 6.43
N GLY A 6 -59.15 -27.86 6.48
CA GLY A 6 -58.32 -28.08 7.66
C GLY A 6 -56.82 -28.15 7.35
N SER A 7 -56.08 -27.82 8.40
CA SER A 7 -54.64 -27.99 8.56
C SER A 7 -54.21 -29.44 8.33
N ARG A 8 -53.05 -29.63 7.68
CA ARG A 8 -52.22 -30.81 7.93
C ARG A 8 -50.75 -30.43 7.92
N ALA A 9 -50.23 -30.16 9.12
CA ALA A 9 -48.81 -30.10 9.39
C ALA A 9 -48.18 -31.48 9.13
N LYS A 10 -47.14 -31.54 8.29
CA LYS A 10 -46.21 -32.66 8.28
C LYS A 10 -44.96 -32.26 9.04
N ALA A 11 -44.90 -32.72 10.29
CA ALA A 11 -43.67 -32.83 11.05
C ALA A 11 -42.77 -33.86 10.36
N SER A 12 -41.64 -33.42 9.80
CA SER A 12 -40.59 -34.33 9.34
C SER A 12 -39.62 -34.57 10.49
N LYS A 13 -39.40 -35.85 10.76
CA LYS A 13 -38.67 -36.39 11.91
C LYS A 13 -37.19 -36.05 11.83
N LYS A 14 -36.71 -35.47 12.92
CA LYS A 14 -35.32 -35.48 13.39
C LYS A 14 -34.85 -36.94 13.55
N ALA A 15 -33.74 -37.30 12.90
CA ALA A 15 -33.00 -38.53 13.15
C ALA A 15 -31.63 -38.19 13.79
N PRO A 16 -31.13 -39.02 14.71
CA PRO A 16 -30.05 -38.68 15.63
C PRO A 16 -28.64 -38.88 15.07
N GLU A 17 -27.73 -38.16 15.73
CA GLU A 17 -26.28 -38.24 15.67
C GLU A 17 -25.73 -39.67 15.62
N LYS A 18 -24.70 -39.86 14.80
CA LYS A 18 -23.80 -41.00 14.89
C LYS A 18 -22.39 -40.45 15.06
N GLU A 19 -22.02 -40.29 16.32
CA GLU A 19 -20.62 -40.15 16.74
C GLU A 19 -19.88 -41.45 16.43
N THR A 20 -18.71 -41.34 15.80
CA THR A 20 -17.64 -42.34 15.90
C THR A 20 -16.32 -41.59 16.11
N PRO A 21 -15.60 -41.85 17.22
CA PRO A 21 -14.22 -41.43 17.42
C PRO A 21 -13.27 -42.56 16.99
N ASP A 22 -12.21 -42.23 16.24
CA ASP A 22 -10.85 -42.84 16.28
C ASP A 22 -10.04 -42.19 15.14
N ALA A 23 -9.11 -41.28 15.41
CA ALA A 23 -7.73 -41.51 15.80
C ALA A 23 -6.78 -41.91 14.64
N THR A 24 -5.93 -40.94 14.28
CA THR A 24 -4.54 -41.05 13.74
C THR A 24 -4.32 -41.50 12.29
N PRO A 25 -3.18 -41.15 11.62
CA PRO A 25 -1.96 -40.53 12.15
C PRO A 25 -1.46 -39.27 11.41
N THR A 26 -0.80 -38.43 12.21
CA THR A 26 0.29 -37.51 11.87
C THR A 26 1.11 -37.96 10.66
N THR A 27 1.06 -37.18 9.58
CA THR A 27 2.05 -37.23 8.49
C THR A 27 3.10 -36.13 8.71
N PRO A 28 4.40 -36.44 8.64
CA PRO A 28 5.46 -35.52 8.99
C PRO A 28 5.63 -34.38 7.98
N GLU A 29 5.66 -33.17 8.52
CA GLU A 29 6.69 -32.15 8.31
C GLU A 29 7.58 -32.36 7.07
N SER A 30 7.15 -31.82 5.94
CA SER A 30 8.02 -31.59 4.79
C SER A 30 8.65 -30.20 4.91
N ALA A 31 9.94 -30.20 5.18
CA ALA A 31 10.77 -29.03 5.41
C ALA A 31 10.67 -27.96 4.30
N PRO A 32 10.87 -26.67 4.63
CA PRO A 32 11.03 -25.62 3.63
C PRO A 32 12.34 -25.84 2.86
N SER A 33 12.23 -26.12 1.57
CA SER A 33 13.34 -26.08 0.62
C SER A 33 13.92 -24.66 0.57
N SER A 34 15.01 -24.45 1.31
CA SER A 34 15.82 -23.25 1.24
C SER A 34 16.58 -23.23 -0.08
N ASN A 35 16.01 -22.60 -1.10
CA ASN A 35 16.75 -22.38 -2.34
C ASN A 35 17.83 -21.31 -2.10
N ARG A 36 19.06 -21.82 -2.08
CA ARG A 36 20.33 -21.11 -2.16
C ARG A 36 20.31 -19.99 -3.21
N GLY A 37 20.84 -18.85 -2.80
CA GLY A 37 21.98 -18.26 -3.49
C GLY A 37 21.68 -17.46 -4.75
N VAL A 38 21.40 -16.16 -4.57
CA VAL A 38 21.85 -15.15 -5.52
C VAL A 38 22.60 -14.06 -4.74
N LYS A 39 23.87 -14.33 -4.44
CA LYS A 39 24.84 -13.27 -4.12
C LYS A 39 25.19 -12.58 -5.43
N ARG A 40 24.50 -11.49 -5.76
CA ARG A 40 24.91 -10.53 -6.79
C ARG A 40 24.85 -9.13 -6.20
N SER A 41 26.02 -8.62 -5.86
CA SER A 41 26.31 -7.18 -5.91
C SER A 41 27.82 -7.01 -5.71
N ALA A 42 28.52 -7.21 -6.83
CA ALA A 42 29.84 -6.63 -7.03
C ALA A 42 29.69 -5.18 -7.49
N SER A 43 30.74 -4.41 -7.26
CA SER A 43 31.04 -3.10 -7.84
C SER A 43 30.20 -1.93 -7.28
N SER A 44 30.71 -0.74 -7.05
CA SER A 44 32.05 -0.15 -7.19
C SER A 44 31.81 1.33 -6.89
N THR A 45 32.55 1.96 -5.99
CA THR A 45 33.39 3.12 -6.33
C THR A 45 34.15 3.66 -5.12
N PRO A 46 35.39 4.14 -5.33
CA PRO A 46 36.24 4.73 -4.30
C PRO A 46 36.04 6.25 -4.25
N LYS A 47 36.23 6.86 -3.08
CA LYS A 47 36.67 8.27 -3.04
C LYS A 47 37.47 8.60 -1.78
N SER A 48 38.73 8.85 -2.03
CA SER A 48 39.72 9.59 -1.23
C SER A 48 39.27 11.02 -0.94
N GLU A 49 39.59 11.52 0.25
CA GLU A 49 39.96 12.90 0.63
C GLU A 49 39.81 12.97 2.16
N GLY A 50 40.83 13.18 2.98
CA GLY A 50 41.93 14.12 2.83
C GLY A 50 41.58 15.43 3.52
N GLN A 51 41.63 15.48 4.86
CA GLN A 51 41.72 16.72 5.65
C GLN A 51 42.06 16.35 7.10
N ALA A 52 43.32 16.37 7.51
CA ALA A 52 44.13 17.55 7.84
C ALA A 52 43.62 18.24 9.12
N ASP A 53 44.30 17.93 10.22
CA ASP A 53 44.34 18.69 11.46
C ASP A 53 44.54 20.19 11.20
N PRO A 54 43.93 21.05 12.02
CA PRO A 54 44.61 22.29 12.37
C PRO A 54 44.69 22.50 13.88
N VAL A 55 45.92 22.30 14.37
CA VAL A 55 46.73 23.35 15.01
C VAL A 55 46.10 24.09 16.19
N THR A 56 46.56 23.67 17.37
CA THR A 56 46.74 24.44 18.60
C THR A 56 47.28 25.85 18.35
N PRO A 57 46.58 26.93 18.74
CA PRO A 57 47.22 28.24 18.81
C PRO A 57 48.04 28.35 20.11
N ALA A 58 49.35 28.46 19.89
CA ALA A 58 50.38 28.71 20.88
C ALA A 58 50.10 29.95 21.74
N ARG A 59 50.37 29.78 23.03
CA ARG A 59 50.30 30.78 24.09
C ARG A 59 51.47 31.77 23.95
N PRO A 60 51.24 33.08 23.77
CA PRO A 60 52.34 34.04 23.66
C PRO A 60 53.00 34.34 25.01
N VAL A 61 54.31 34.47 24.89
CA VAL A 61 55.37 34.63 25.89
C VAL A 61 55.26 35.96 26.64
N LYS A 62 55.43 35.91 27.97
CA LYS A 62 55.61 37.08 28.84
C LYS A 62 56.96 37.74 28.54
N LYS A 63 56.97 38.94 27.96
CA LYS A 63 58.17 39.79 27.84
C LYS A 63 58.11 40.98 28.79
N SER A 64 59.15 41.05 29.61
CA SER A 64 59.91 42.23 30.08
C SER A 64 59.16 43.41 30.70
N ARG A 65 59.37 43.55 32.01
CA ARG A 65 59.35 44.81 32.76
C ARG A 65 60.43 45.74 32.19
N THR A 66 60.06 46.97 31.83
CA THR A 66 60.99 48.10 31.74
C THR A 66 60.36 49.26 32.48
N ALA A 67 61.06 49.73 33.50
CA ALA A 67 60.72 50.89 34.30
C ALA A 67 60.67 52.14 33.41
N LYS A 68 59.67 53.01 33.63
CA LYS A 68 59.63 54.33 33.01
C LYS A 68 59.17 55.38 34.01
N ALA A 69 59.95 56.46 34.02
CA ALA A 69 59.98 57.61 34.91
C ALA A 69 58.64 58.38 35.02
N PRO A 70 58.44 59.14 36.12
CA PRO A 70 57.25 59.95 36.35
C PRO A 70 57.17 61.11 35.36
N LYS A 71 56.02 61.24 34.68
CA LYS A 71 55.69 62.39 33.82
C LYS A 71 54.76 63.36 34.57
N THR A 72 54.96 64.62 34.23
CA THR A 72 54.42 65.87 34.80
C THR A 72 52.90 66.07 34.60
N PRO A 73 52.23 66.88 35.46
CA PRO A 73 50.77 66.86 35.66
C PRO A 73 49.94 67.90 34.87
N THR A 74 50.39 68.39 33.70
CA THR A 74 49.73 69.54 33.05
C THR A 74 49.52 69.38 31.52
N GLN A 75 49.26 68.16 31.04
CA GLN A 75 48.72 67.91 29.69
C GLN A 75 47.59 66.85 29.69
N THR A 76 46.94 66.67 30.85
CA THR A 76 46.06 65.53 31.15
C THR A 76 44.57 65.82 30.96
N ALA A 77 44.20 67.03 30.52
CA ALA A 77 42.79 67.45 30.38
C ALA A 77 42.26 67.30 28.94
N GLU A 78 42.98 67.76 27.91
CA GLU A 78 42.52 67.67 26.51
C GLU A 78 42.62 66.24 25.94
N ALA A 79 43.67 65.49 26.28
CA ALA A 79 43.80 64.08 25.90
C ALA A 79 42.77 63.16 26.58
N LYS A 80 42.05 63.65 27.61
CA LYS A 80 40.97 62.93 28.29
C LYS A 80 39.64 63.11 27.56
N ALA A 81 39.37 64.31 27.02
CA ALA A 81 38.16 64.62 26.28
C ALA A 81 38.11 63.92 24.91
N GLU A 82 39.22 63.85 24.18
CA GLU A 82 39.27 63.13 22.88
C GLU A 82 39.11 61.61 23.06
N LYS A 83 39.67 61.06 24.14
CA LYS A 83 39.54 59.62 24.47
C LYS A 83 38.11 59.24 24.87
N GLU A 84 37.36 60.16 25.46
CA GLU A 84 35.98 59.94 25.87
C GLU A 84 35.01 59.98 24.68
N LYS A 85 35.22 60.90 23.72
CA LYS A 85 34.48 60.88 22.45
C LYS A 85 34.72 59.60 21.64
N LEU A 86 35.98 59.15 21.55
CA LEU A 86 36.32 57.92 20.83
C LEU A 86 35.82 56.65 21.55
N ALA A 87 35.66 56.71 22.87
CA ALA A 87 35.01 55.65 23.65
C ALA A 87 33.48 55.62 23.45
N GLN A 88 32.82 56.78 23.36
CA GLN A 88 31.38 56.88 23.08
C GLN A 88 31.04 56.39 21.66
N GLU A 89 31.78 56.82 20.63
CA GLU A 89 31.53 56.35 19.25
C GLU A 89 31.73 54.83 19.12
N LYS A 90 32.72 54.28 19.82
CA LYS A 90 32.99 52.83 19.80
C LYS A 90 31.92 52.04 20.56
N ALA A 91 31.35 52.61 21.62
CA ALA A 91 30.21 52.02 22.34
C ALA A 91 28.93 52.05 21.50
N GLU A 92 28.66 53.14 20.79
CA GLU A 92 27.49 53.28 19.92
C GLU A 92 27.55 52.34 18.71
N LYS A 93 28.72 52.21 18.09
CA LYS A 93 28.95 51.27 16.98
C LYS A 93 28.88 49.80 17.43
N ALA A 94 29.29 49.50 18.67
CA ALA A 94 29.12 48.18 19.28
C ALA A 94 27.63 47.88 19.57
N ALA A 95 26.87 48.87 20.06
CA ALA A 95 25.45 48.74 20.31
C ALA A 95 24.65 48.53 19.01
N GLN A 96 24.95 49.28 17.94
CA GLN A 96 24.32 49.08 16.62
C GLN A 96 24.62 47.70 16.04
N LYS A 97 25.87 47.21 16.17
CA LYS A 97 26.25 45.87 15.69
C LYS A 97 25.59 44.75 16.49
N ALA A 98 25.38 44.94 17.79
CA ALA A 98 24.64 44.01 18.64
C ALA A 98 23.14 43.99 18.29
N ALA A 99 22.53 45.15 18.02
CA ALA A 99 21.14 45.25 17.58
C ALA A 99 20.90 44.56 16.23
N ALA A 100 21.77 44.81 15.23
CA ALA A 100 21.67 44.15 13.91
C ALA A 100 21.90 42.63 13.99
N ALA A 101 22.77 42.16 14.89
CA ALA A 101 22.98 40.73 15.12
C ALA A 101 21.76 40.07 15.80
N ALA A 102 21.09 40.77 16.72
CA ALA A 102 19.87 40.29 17.37
C ALA A 102 18.71 40.20 16.37
N GLU A 103 18.54 41.19 15.50
CA GLU A 103 17.49 41.20 14.48
C GLU A 103 17.67 40.07 13.45
N LYS A 104 18.90 39.86 12.98
CA LYS A 104 19.25 38.74 12.07
C LYS A 104 19.08 37.37 12.73
N LYS A 105 19.26 37.27 14.05
CA LYS A 105 19.00 36.03 14.81
C LYS A 105 17.50 35.75 14.91
N ALA A 106 16.70 36.77 15.20
CA ALA A 106 15.24 36.65 15.29
C ALA A 106 14.60 36.28 13.93
N GLU A 107 15.10 36.84 12.83
CA GLU A 107 14.62 36.49 11.48
C GLU A 107 14.96 35.04 11.11
N ARG A 108 16.17 34.56 11.46
CA ARG A 108 16.56 33.16 11.26
C ARG A 108 15.74 32.17 12.09
N GLU A 109 15.40 32.52 13.33
CA GLU A 109 14.52 31.69 14.17
C GLU A 109 13.11 31.60 13.61
N LYS A 110 12.52 32.71 13.13
CA LYS A 110 11.21 32.70 12.48
C LYS A 110 11.22 31.88 11.19
N ALA A 111 12.27 31.99 10.37
CA ALA A 111 12.42 31.20 9.15
C ALA A 111 12.61 29.70 9.45
N ALA A 112 13.36 29.35 10.50
CA ALA A 112 13.55 27.98 10.94
C ALA A 112 12.24 27.36 11.46
N ALA A 113 11.47 28.09 12.26
CA ALA A 113 10.17 27.66 12.77
C ALA A 113 9.17 27.40 11.63
N LYS A 114 9.07 28.31 10.65
CA LYS A 114 8.21 28.13 9.46
C LYS A 114 8.59 26.90 8.64
N LYS A 115 9.90 26.65 8.47
CA LYS A 115 10.41 25.47 7.75
C LYS A 115 10.14 24.17 8.50
N GLN A 116 10.16 24.20 9.83
CA GLN A 116 9.81 23.04 10.65
C GLN A 116 8.32 22.72 10.56
N GLU A 117 7.46 23.72 10.66
CA GLU A 117 6.00 23.56 10.50
C GLU A 117 5.63 22.99 9.11
N GLU A 118 6.29 23.47 8.05
CA GLU A 118 6.07 22.94 6.70
C GLU A 118 6.52 21.48 6.57
N ARG A 119 7.68 21.12 7.16
CA ARG A 119 8.16 19.73 7.21
C ARG A 119 7.21 18.81 7.96
N GLU A 120 6.66 19.25 9.08
CA GLU A 120 5.67 18.50 9.85
C GLU A 120 4.37 18.31 9.06
N LYS A 121 3.88 19.34 8.37
CA LYS A 121 2.70 19.23 7.48
C LYS A 121 2.93 18.25 6.32
N VAL A 122 4.11 18.27 5.69
CA VAL A 122 4.46 17.33 4.62
C VAL A 122 4.61 15.91 5.16
N ALA A 123 5.24 15.73 6.32
CA ALA A 123 5.37 14.44 6.98
C ALA A 123 4.00 13.84 7.35
N ALA A 124 3.09 14.66 7.90
CA ALA A 124 1.73 14.24 8.25
C ALA A 124 0.91 13.84 7.01
N LYS A 125 1.02 14.58 5.90
CA LYS A 125 0.39 14.19 4.63
C LYS A 125 0.92 12.85 4.11
N LYS A 126 2.25 12.65 4.15
CA LYS A 126 2.91 11.42 3.71
C LYS A 126 2.53 10.21 4.58
N GLN A 127 2.35 10.39 5.88
CA GLN A 127 1.86 9.34 6.77
C GLN A 127 0.42 8.95 6.44
N LYS A 128 -0.49 9.92 6.29
CA LYS A 128 -1.89 9.67 5.90
C LYS A 128 -2.00 8.94 4.56
N GLU A 129 -1.17 9.28 3.58
CA GLU A 129 -1.15 8.60 2.29
C GLU A 129 -0.65 7.14 2.42
N LYS A 130 0.42 6.91 3.18
CA LYS A 130 0.92 5.55 3.47
C LYS A 130 -0.13 4.68 4.16
N GLU A 131 -0.85 5.22 5.15
CA GLU A 131 -1.93 4.52 5.84
C GLU A 131 -3.07 4.16 4.89
N LYS A 132 -3.49 5.08 4.01
CA LYS A 132 -4.51 4.81 2.99
C LYS A 132 -4.09 3.70 2.03
N VAL A 133 -2.84 3.70 1.59
CA VAL A 133 -2.30 2.65 0.70
C VAL A 133 -2.22 1.30 1.42
N ALA A 134 -1.76 1.29 2.68
CA ALA A 134 -1.71 0.07 3.49
C ALA A 134 -3.11 -0.50 3.75
N ALA A 135 -4.09 0.33 4.10
CA ALA A 135 -5.47 -0.08 4.30
C ALA A 135 -6.10 -0.62 3.01
N LYS A 136 -5.85 0.01 1.86
CA LYS A 136 -6.33 -0.49 0.56
C LYS A 136 -5.75 -1.88 0.24
N LYS A 137 -4.45 -2.10 0.51
CA LYS A 137 -3.81 -3.40 0.32
C LYS A 137 -4.36 -4.49 1.24
N GLN A 138 -4.69 -4.15 2.50
CA GLN A 138 -5.33 -5.11 3.41
C GLN A 138 -6.72 -5.49 2.92
N LYS A 139 -7.53 -4.51 2.49
CA LYS A 139 -8.86 -4.78 1.93
C LYS A 139 -8.80 -5.63 0.65
N GLU A 140 -7.84 -5.35 -0.24
CA GLU A 140 -7.67 -6.15 -1.46
C GLU A 140 -7.32 -7.62 -1.16
N LYS A 141 -6.55 -7.89 -0.09
CA LYS A 141 -6.30 -9.26 0.35
C LYS A 141 -7.57 -9.92 0.86
N GLN A 142 -8.33 -9.21 1.70
CA GLN A 142 -9.61 -9.71 2.20
C GLN A 142 -10.56 -10.04 1.05
N TRP A 143 -10.71 -9.16 0.06
CA TRP A 143 -11.60 -9.43 -1.09
C TRP A 143 -11.17 -10.62 -1.95
N LYS A 144 -9.86 -10.88 -2.05
CA LYS A 144 -9.35 -12.09 -2.72
C LYS A 144 -9.64 -13.36 -1.92
N GLU A 145 -9.56 -13.28 -0.60
CA GLU A 145 -9.95 -14.37 0.29
C GLU A 145 -11.47 -14.61 0.22
N ASP A 146 -12.28 -13.55 0.29
CA ASP A 146 -13.73 -13.62 0.13
C ASP A 146 -14.12 -14.27 -1.21
N TRP A 147 -13.47 -13.88 -2.31
CA TRP A 147 -13.69 -14.52 -3.61
C TRP A 147 -13.32 -16.01 -3.60
N LYS A 148 -12.19 -16.38 -2.99
CA LYS A 148 -11.76 -17.78 -2.92
C LYS A 148 -12.72 -18.62 -2.06
N THR A 149 -13.23 -18.06 -0.98
CA THR A 149 -14.26 -18.68 -0.14
C THR A 149 -15.53 -18.89 -0.94
N TRP A 150 -16.00 -17.85 -1.66
CA TRP A 150 -17.18 -17.95 -2.51
C TRP A 150 -17.03 -19.05 -3.58
N VAL A 151 -15.88 -19.15 -4.25
CA VAL A 151 -15.60 -20.21 -5.24
C VAL A 151 -15.65 -21.60 -4.59
N SER A 152 -15.08 -21.76 -3.40
CA SER A 152 -15.12 -23.05 -2.68
C SER A 152 -16.54 -23.44 -2.27
N ASP A 153 -17.35 -22.46 -1.84
CA ASP A 153 -18.71 -22.69 -1.35
C ASP A 153 -19.72 -22.96 -2.48
N ASN A 154 -19.40 -22.58 -3.72
CA ASN A 154 -20.27 -22.71 -4.89
C ASN A 154 -19.72 -23.69 -5.93
N ASP A 155 -18.86 -24.63 -5.53
CA ASP A 155 -18.41 -25.70 -6.43
C ASP A 155 -19.63 -26.52 -6.90
N ALA A 156 -19.76 -26.72 -8.21
CA ALA A 156 -20.92 -27.38 -8.80
C ALA A 156 -20.76 -28.91 -8.89
N ASP A 157 -19.68 -29.49 -8.34
CA ASP A 157 -19.41 -30.93 -8.29
C ASP A 157 -19.59 -31.62 -9.66
N ASP A 158 -19.04 -31.01 -10.72
CA ASP A 158 -19.17 -31.45 -12.11
C ASP A 158 -20.63 -31.56 -12.62
N ALA A 159 -21.52 -30.67 -12.16
CA ALA A 159 -22.87 -30.55 -12.70
C ALA A 159 -22.87 -30.38 -14.22
N ARG A 160 -23.81 -31.06 -14.89
CA ARG A 160 -24.02 -30.97 -16.35
C ARG A 160 -25.26 -30.17 -16.70
N PHE A 161 -25.33 -29.69 -17.94
CA PHE A 161 -26.53 -29.02 -18.43
C PHE A 161 -27.73 -29.95 -18.41
N THR A 162 -28.91 -29.40 -18.05
CA THR A 162 -30.18 -30.11 -18.14
C THR A 162 -30.77 -30.12 -19.56
N SER A 163 -30.31 -29.20 -20.41
CA SER A 163 -30.74 -29.06 -21.80
C SER A 163 -29.52 -28.70 -22.65
N ASP A 164 -29.45 -29.27 -23.85
CA ASP A 164 -28.42 -28.95 -24.83
C ASP A 164 -28.48 -27.44 -25.15
N PRO A 165 -27.44 -26.67 -24.81
CA PRO A 165 -27.35 -25.26 -25.17
C PRO A 165 -27.06 -25.10 -26.67
N ASP A 166 -27.54 -24.00 -27.24
CA ASP A 166 -27.18 -23.63 -28.60
C ASP A 166 -25.67 -23.38 -28.72
N ALA A 167 -25.09 -23.74 -29.86
CA ALA A 167 -23.64 -23.61 -30.07
C ALA A 167 -23.14 -22.17 -29.86
N ASP A 168 -23.94 -21.17 -30.25
CA ASP A 168 -23.63 -19.75 -30.14
C ASP A 168 -23.70 -19.21 -28.69
N GLU A 169 -24.36 -19.96 -27.80
CA GLU A 169 -24.51 -19.65 -26.38
C GLU A 169 -23.47 -20.37 -25.52
N THR A 170 -22.55 -21.13 -26.12
CA THR A 170 -21.50 -21.85 -25.39
C THR A 170 -20.11 -21.27 -25.60
N LEU A 171 -19.29 -21.37 -24.56
CA LEU A 171 -17.89 -20.98 -24.56
C LEU A 171 -17.03 -22.17 -24.11
N THR A 172 -15.94 -22.41 -24.83
CA THR A 172 -14.92 -23.35 -24.38
C THR A 172 -14.17 -22.79 -23.18
N GLN A 173 -13.58 -23.67 -22.36
CA GLN A 173 -12.71 -23.28 -21.25
C GLN A 173 -11.63 -22.25 -21.66
N THR A 174 -11.04 -22.42 -22.85
CA THR A 174 -10.05 -21.49 -23.40
C THR A 174 -10.66 -20.11 -23.64
N ASN A 175 -11.86 -20.03 -24.21
CA ASN A 175 -12.57 -18.77 -24.43
C ASN A 175 -12.92 -18.09 -23.10
N CYS A 176 -13.36 -18.84 -22.08
CA CYS A 176 -13.63 -18.29 -20.75
C CYS A 176 -12.37 -17.65 -20.15
N LYS A 177 -11.21 -18.29 -20.32
CA LYS A 177 -9.93 -17.76 -19.85
C LYS A 177 -9.49 -16.52 -20.62
N THR A 178 -9.58 -16.53 -21.95
CA THR A 178 -9.09 -15.42 -22.79
C THR A 178 -10.01 -14.19 -22.74
N LEU A 179 -11.32 -14.39 -22.80
CA LEU A 179 -12.29 -13.31 -22.84
C LEU A 179 -12.59 -12.73 -21.46
N TYR A 180 -12.74 -13.58 -20.44
CA TYR A 180 -13.21 -13.15 -19.11
C TYR A 180 -12.16 -13.26 -18.00
N ASN A 181 -10.95 -13.76 -18.30
CA ASN A 181 -9.89 -13.98 -17.31
C ASN A 181 -10.33 -14.86 -16.13
N LEU A 182 -11.13 -15.88 -16.42
CA LEU A 182 -11.55 -16.89 -15.45
C LEU A 182 -10.57 -18.05 -15.39
N THR A 183 -10.30 -18.56 -14.19
CA THR A 183 -9.42 -19.72 -13.99
C THR A 183 -10.19 -21.03 -14.07
N PRO A 184 -9.53 -22.16 -14.33
CA PRO A 184 -10.16 -23.48 -14.31
C PRO A 184 -10.88 -23.79 -12.98
N ASP A 185 -10.33 -23.35 -11.85
CA ASP A 185 -10.95 -23.58 -10.54
C ASP A 185 -12.23 -22.75 -10.35
N GLU A 186 -12.26 -21.52 -10.85
CA GLU A 186 -13.46 -20.69 -10.83
C GLU A 186 -14.56 -21.30 -11.71
N LEU A 187 -14.20 -21.90 -12.85
CA LEU A 187 -15.15 -22.52 -13.77
C LEU A 187 -15.79 -23.80 -13.23
N LYS A 188 -15.26 -24.42 -12.16
CA LYS A 188 -15.89 -25.57 -11.50
C LYS A 188 -17.22 -25.21 -10.83
N THR A 189 -17.40 -23.93 -10.51
CA THR A 189 -18.66 -23.41 -9.96
C THR A 189 -19.81 -23.39 -10.96
N LEU A 190 -19.54 -23.65 -12.24
CA LEU A 190 -20.54 -23.65 -13.30
C LEU A 190 -20.80 -25.06 -13.81
N ALA A 191 -22.06 -25.30 -14.19
CA ALA A 191 -22.40 -26.48 -14.96
C ALA A 191 -21.68 -26.46 -16.32
N HIS A 192 -21.23 -27.62 -16.78
CA HIS A 192 -20.52 -27.76 -18.04
C HIS A 192 -20.91 -29.02 -18.78
N ASP A 193 -20.62 -29.06 -20.07
CA ASP A 193 -20.71 -30.28 -20.86
C ASP A 193 -19.42 -30.53 -21.65
N GLU A 194 -19.26 -31.75 -22.14
CA GLU A 194 -18.05 -32.19 -22.83
C GLU A 194 -18.30 -32.25 -24.34
N ALA A 195 -17.63 -31.39 -25.08
CA ALA A 195 -17.63 -31.41 -26.53
C ALA A 195 -16.43 -32.17 -27.10
N TYR A 196 -16.66 -32.89 -28.19
CA TYR A 196 -15.61 -33.55 -28.93
C TYR A 196 -14.58 -32.52 -29.44
N ASN A 197 -13.32 -32.74 -29.07
CA ASN A 197 -12.21 -31.90 -29.51
C ASN A 197 -11.50 -32.57 -30.69
N SER A 198 -11.63 -32.01 -31.88
CA SER A 198 -11.00 -32.51 -33.11
C SER A 198 -9.47 -32.56 -33.03
N HIS A 199 -8.84 -31.71 -32.21
CA HIS A 199 -7.40 -31.67 -32.05
C HIS A 199 -6.88 -32.67 -31.01
N ASN A 200 -7.70 -33.09 -30.05
CA ASN A 200 -7.31 -34.04 -29.01
C ASN A 200 -8.48 -34.91 -28.57
N ILE A 201 -8.62 -36.08 -29.20
CA ILE A 201 -9.67 -37.07 -28.95
C ILE A 201 -9.67 -37.56 -27.49
N LYS A 202 -8.50 -37.55 -26.81
CA LYS A 202 -8.36 -38.07 -25.44
C LYS A 202 -8.84 -37.08 -24.38
N THR A 203 -9.02 -35.81 -24.72
CA THR A 203 -9.37 -34.75 -23.76
C THR A 203 -10.46 -33.87 -24.35
N PRO A 204 -11.75 -34.19 -24.05
CA PRO A 204 -12.86 -33.39 -24.54
C PRO A 204 -12.77 -31.96 -24.00
N SER A 205 -13.29 -31.01 -24.77
CA SER A 205 -13.32 -29.60 -24.37
C SER A 205 -14.54 -29.36 -23.48
N LYS A 206 -14.35 -28.70 -22.35
CA LYS A 206 -15.47 -28.28 -21.50
C LYS A 206 -16.15 -27.05 -22.11
N LEU A 207 -17.45 -27.15 -22.32
CA LEU A 207 -18.33 -26.08 -22.76
C LEU A 207 -19.11 -25.52 -21.56
N PHE A 208 -19.20 -24.20 -21.50
CA PHE A 208 -19.89 -23.43 -20.47
C PHE A 208 -20.91 -22.49 -21.14
N LYS A 209 -22.06 -22.26 -20.51
CA LYS A 209 -23.02 -21.25 -21.02
C LYS A 209 -22.43 -19.85 -20.90
N ARG A 210 -22.49 -19.07 -21.97
CA ARG A 210 -21.96 -17.69 -22.03
C ARG A 210 -22.56 -16.83 -20.93
N ASP A 211 -23.88 -16.85 -20.74
CA ASP A 211 -24.55 -16.01 -19.75
C ASP A 211 -24.09 -16.29 -18.31
N GLU A 212 -23.89 -17.56 -17.98
CA GLU A 212 -23.38 -17.99 -16.67
C GLU A 212 -21.91 -17.57 -16.47
N VAL A 213 -21.10 -17.72 -17.52
CA VAL A 213 -19.69 -17.27 -17.53
C VAL A 213 -19.60 -15.75 -17.35
N GLU A 214 -20.46 -14.99 -18.01
CA GLU A 214 -20.54 -13.54 -17.87
C GLU A 214 -20.92 -13.12 -16.46
N ARG A 215 -21.98 -13.74 -15.91
CA ARG A 215 -22.41 -13.53 -14.53
C ARG A 215 -21.28 -13.81 -13.53
N LEU A 216 -20.58 -14.93 -13.70
CA LEU A 216 -19.45 -15.31 -12.86
C LEU A 216 -18.31 -14.29 -12.94
N ALA A 217 -17.98 -13.86 -14.16
CA ALA A 217 -16.95 -12.86 -14.39
C ALA A 217 -17.31 -11.53 -13.71
N PHE A 218 -18.52 -11.00 -13.95
CA PHE A 218 -18.94 -9.74 -13.32
C PHE A 218 -18.95 -9.86 -11.80
N ARG A 219 -19.44 -10.97 -11.24
CA ARG A 219 -19.39 -11.22 -9.79
C ARG A 219 -17.97 -11.18 -9.25
N LYS A 220 -17.01 -11.85 -9.91
CA LYS A 220 -15.58 -11.82 -9.53
C LYS A 220 -15.07 -10.38 -9.42
N TYR A 221 -15.32 -9.55 -10.43
CA TYR A 221 -14.83 -8.16 -10.41
C TYR A 221 -15.57 -7.27 -9.42
N ALA A 222 -16.85 -7.54 -9.15
CA ALA A 222 -17.60 -6.84 -8.12
C ALA A 222 -16.97 -7.09 -6.74
N ILE A 223 -16.72 -8.36 -6.41
CA ILE A 223 -16.11 -8.77 -5.13
C ILE A 223 -14.70 -8.20 -5.01
N LEU A 224 -13.89 -8.32 -6.06
CA LEU A 224 -12.53 -7.74 -6.08
C LEU A 224 -12.50 -6.21 -6.03
N SER A 225 -13.61 -5.53 -6.32
CA SER A 225 -13.77 -4.09 -6.16
C SER A 225 -14.27 -3.67 -4.77
N GLY A 226 -14.67 -4.64 -3.94
CA GLY A 226 -15.23 -4.42 -2.61
C GLY A 226 -16.72 -4.10 -2.61
N ALA A 227 -17.46 -4.51 -3.66
CA ALA A 227 -18.92 -4.45 -3.68
C ALA A 227 -19.50 -5.33 -2.56
N LYS A 228 -20.66 -4.92 -2.02
CA LYS A 228 -21.38 -5.71 -1.01
C LYS A 228 -22.21 -6.80 -1.68
N HIS A 229 -22.42 -7.91 -0.96
CA HIS A 229 -23.18 -9.08 -1.41
C HIS A 229 -24.69 -8.98 -1.12
N ASP A 230 -25.21 -7.79 -0.82
CA ASP A 230 -26.58 -7.63 -0.33
C ASP A 230 -27.63 -7.84 -1.44
N ASP A 231 -27.32 -7.44 -2.67
CA ASP A 231 -28.17 -7.60 -3.86
C ASP A 231 -27.35 -8.10 -5.05
N GLU A 232 -27.79 -9.20 -5.66
CA GLU A 232 -27.13 -9.82 -6.81
C GLU A 232 -27.15 -8.92 -8.05
N ASP A 233 -28.26 -8.23 -8.33
CA ASP A 233 -28.39 -7.43 -9.55
C ASP A 233 -27.52 -6.17 -9.47
N GLU A 234 -27.44 -5.55 -8.29
CA GLU A 234 -26.53 -4.43 -8.04
C GLU A 234 -25.07 -4.86 -8.10
N LEU A 235 -24.75 -6.02 -7.53
CA LEU A 235 -23.41 -6.61 -7.56
C LEU A 235 -22.97 -6.88 -9.00
N LEU A 236 -23.85 -7.47 -9.83
CA LEU A 236 -23.55 -7.72 -11.24
C LEU A 236 -23.38 -6.42 -12.04
N LYS A 237 -24.18 -5.37 -11.77
CA LYS A 237 -24.00 -4.05 -12.40
C LYS A 237 -22.65 -3.42 -12.07
N GLN A 238 -22.25 -3.44 -10.79
CA GLN A 238 -20.95 -2.93 -10.36
C GLN A 238 -19.80 -3.76 -10.95
N GLY A 239 -19.97 -5.08 -10.96
CA GLY A 239 -19.06 -6.02 -11.60
C GLY A 239 -18.83 -5.76 -13.08
N LYS A 240 -19.92 -5.52 -13.83
CA LYS A 240 -19.86 -5.18 -15.26
C LYS A 240 -19.11 -3.86 -15.48
N ALA A 241 -19.38 -2.84 -14.68
CA ALA A 241 -18.65 -1.57 -14.76
C ALA A 241 -17.15 -1.73 -14.43
N ALA A 242 -16.82 -2.49 -13.39
CA ALA A 242 -15.44 -2.77 -13.00
C ALA A 242 -14.69 -3.61 -14.05
N PHE A 243 -15.39 -4.57 -14.68
CA PHE A 243 -14.87 -5.36 -15.79
C PHE A 243 -14.58 -4.46 -17.00
N ALA A 244 -15.56 -3.66 -17.44
CA ALA A 244 -15.43 -2.78 -18.59
C ALA A 244 -14.31 -1.75 -18.42
N ALA A 245 -14.14 -1.21 -17.20
CA ALA A 245 -13.05 -0.29 -16.89
C ALA A 245 -11.65 -0.92 -17.04
N LYS A 246 -11.53 -2.24 -16.92
CA LYS A 246 -10.25 -2.96 -16.98
C LYS A 246 -9.97 -3.61 -18.33
N TYR A 247 -10.99 -4.13 -19.01
CA TYR A 247 -10.85 -4.92 -20.24
C TYR A 247 -11.62 -4.36 -21.45
N GLY A 248 -12.42 -3.32 -21.27
CA GLY A 248 -13.32 -2.80 -22.31
C GLY A 248 -14.67 -3.52 -22.35
N ASN A 249 -15.57 -3.03 -23.21
CA ASN A 249 -16.87 -3.65 -23.46
C ASN A 249 -16.70 -4.89 -24.37
N ILE A 250 -17.16 -6.05 -23.91
CA ILE A 250 -17.03 -7.33 -24.64
C ILE A 250 -17.95 -7.43 -25.89
N GLY A 251 -18.77 -6.43 -26.20
CA GLY A 251 -19.84 -6.53 -27.21
C GLY A 251 -19.81 -5.56 -28.39
N GLU A 252 -18.80 -4.69 -28.55
CA GLU A 252 -18.83 -3.66 -29.62
C GLU A 252 -18.02 -3.98 -30.88
N ASP A 253 -17.22 -5.05 -30.90
CA ASP A 253 -16.28 -5.36 -32.01
C ASP A 253 -16.44 -6.77 -32.63
N ARG A 254 -17.61 -7.41 -32.57
CA ARG A 254 -17.85 -8.70 -33.26
C ARG A 254 -19.09 -8.71 -34.13
#